data_AF-A0A537J396-F1
#
_entry.id   AF-A0A537J396-F1
#
_cell.length_a   1.000
_cell.length_b   1.000
_cell.length_c   1.000
_cell.angle_alpha   90.00
_cell.angle_beta   90.00
_cell.angle_gamma   90.00
#
_symmetry.space_group_name_H-M   'P 1'
#
loop_
_entity.id
_entity.type
_entity.pdbx_description
1 polymer ?
#
loop_
_entity_poly.entity_id
_entity_poly.type
_entity_poly.pdbx_seq_one_letter_code
_entity_poly.pdbx_strand_id
1 'polypeptide(L)'
;MGVYVILKWFHVLMAITALGANVTYGVWLSRAAREPQHLAFTLRGIRMLDNRIANPAYGLMLLTGFAMAGVGRIPFSTPWLLTGLILFAILIVIAAAGYTPTLRRQIQALDAGGPNSRESRRLAAHASECCSPSSPWASCL
;
A
#
# COMPACT_ATOMS: atom_id res chain seq x y z
N MET A 1 14.94 -30.60 12.84
CA MET A 1 14.13 -29.97 11.76
C MET A 1 15.06 -29.53 10.65
N GLY A 2 14.76 -29.86 9.38
CA GLY A 2 15.64 -29.49 8.26
C GLY A 2 15.61 -27.98 7.97
N VAL A 3 16.74 -27.41 7.54
CA VAL A 3 16.89 -25.98 7.20
C VAL A 3 15.80 -25.52 6.22
N TYR A 4 15.48 -26.35 5.23
CA TYR A 4 14.41 -26.09 4.26
C TYR A 4 13.04 -25.87 4.92
N VAL A 5 12.70 -26.66 5.95
CA VAL A 5 11.40 -26.55 6.65
C VAL A 5 11.32 -25.24 7.43
N ILE A 6 12.41 -24.83 8.06
CA ILE A 6 12.50 -23.55 8.80
C ILE A 6 12.34 -22.38 7.84
N LEU A 7 13.05 -22.40 6.71
CA LEU A 7 12.91 -21.38 5.67
C LEU A 7 11.49 -21.32 5.13
N LYS A 8 10.86 -22.46 4.87
CA LYS A 8 9.47 -22.53 4.41
C LYS A 8 8.50 -21.91 5.40
N TRP A 9 8.69 -22.18 6.69
CA TRP A 9 7.86 -21.61 7.73
C TRP A 9 7.95 -20.07 7.73
N PHE A 10 9.16 -19.51 7.71
CA PHE A 10 9.36 -18.06 7.64
C PHE A 10 8.83 -17.46 6.34
N HIS A 11 9.05 -18.13 5.21
CA HIS A 11 8.55 -17.68 3.91
C HIS A 11 7.03 -17.54 3.90
N VAL A 12 6.31 -18.56 4.38
CA VAL A 12 4.84 -18.54 4.46
C VAL A 12 4.36 -17.50 5.48
N LEU A 13 5.03 -17.36 6.62
CA LEU A 13 4.69 -16.34 7.61
C LEU A 13 4.79 -14.93 7.01
N MET A 14 5.91 -14.61 6.36
CA MET A 14 6.10 -13.30 5.72
C MET A 14 5.09 -13.06 4.60
N ALA A 15 4.77 -14.09 3.82
CA ALA A 15 3.74 -14.00 2.77
C ALA A 15 2.37 -13.65 3.34
N ILE A 16 1.94 -14.33 4.41
CA ILE A 16 0.65 -14.07 5.06
C ILE A 16 0.65 -12.68 5.71
N THR A 17 1.74 -12.27 6.37
CA THR A 17 1.84 -10.94 6.96
C THR A 17 1.74 -9.84 5.91
N ALA A 18 2.48 -9.94 4.80
CA ALA A 18 2.47 -8.94 3.74
C ALA A 18 1.11 -8.89 3.03
N LEU A 19 0.56 -10.04 2.65
CA LEU A 19 -0.74 -10.11 1.98
C LEU A 19 -1.88 -9.67 2.90
N GLY A 20 -1.88 -10.13 4.16
CA GLY A 20 -2.89 -9.81 5.15
C GLY A 20 -2.99 -8.32 5.44
N ALA A 21 -1.86 -7.64 5.60
CA ALA A 21 -1.85 -6.18 5.74
C ALA A 21 -2.51 -5.51 4.52
N ASN A 22 -2.08 -5.87 3.31
CA ASN A 22 -2.61 -5.26 2.08
C ASN A 22 -4.11 -5.49 1.86
N VAL A 23 -4.62 -6.69 2.15
CA VAL A 23 -6.05 -7.00 2.02
C VAL A 23 -6.90 -6.10 2.92
N THR A 24 -6.41 -5.74 4.12
CA THR A 24 -7.16 -4.87 5.04
C THR A 24 -7.24 -3.41 4.61
N TYR A 25 -6.33 -2.94 3.75
CA TYR A 25 -6.29 -1.53 3.32
C TYR A 25 -7.53 -1.10 2.55
N GLY A 26 -8.07 -1.98 1.69
CA GLY A 26 -9.32 -1.67 0.97
C GLY A 26 -10.50 -1.43 1.91
N VAL A 27 -10.58 -2.19 3.00
CA VAL A 27 -11.60 -1.99 4.04
C VAL A 27 -11.37 -0.68 4.77
N TRP A 28 -10.14 -0.37 5.17
CA TRP A 28 -9.83 0.88 5.86
C TRP A 28 -10.09 2.10 4.99
N LEU A 29 -9.69 2.04 3.72
CA LEU A 29 -9.84 3.14 2.77
C LEU A 29 -11.31 3.35 2.39
N SER A 30 -12.09 2.27 2.19
CA SER A 30 -13.53 2.39 1.89
C SER A 30 -14.33 3.01 3.04
N ARG A 31 -13.97 2.70 4.30
CA ARG A 31 -14.58 3.32 5.48
C ARG A 31 -14.15 4.78 5.60
N ALA A 32 -12.87 5.06 5.45
CA ALA A 32 -12.35 6.43 5.56
C ALA A 32 -12.82 7.35 4.43
N ALA A 33 -13.13 6.82 3.24
CA ALA A 33 -13.71 7.59 2.14
C ALA A 33 -15.12 8.11 2.46
N ARG A 34 -15.88 7.42 3.33
CA ARG A 34 -17.21 7.85 3.80
C ARG A 34 -17.14 8.91 4.90
N GLU A 35 -15.99 9.04 5.56
CA GLU A 35 -15.75 10.00 6.64
C GLU A 35 -14.46 10.78 6.36
N PRO A 36 -14.50 11.83 5.52
CA PRO A 36 -13.31 12.53 5.02
C PRO A 36 -12.38 13.04 6.12
N GLN A 37 -12.92 13.36 7.31
CA GLN A 37 -12.15 13.75 8.49
C GLN A 37 -11.10 12.70 8.94
N HIS A 38 -11.32 11.41 8.65
CA HIS A 38 -10.44 10.31 9.05
C HIS A 38 -9.50 9.85 7.93
N LEU A 39 -9.71 10.30 6.69
CA LEU A 39 -8.93 9.86 5.53
C LEU A 39 -7.42 10.08 5.70
N ALA A 40 -7.01 11.27 6.14
CA ALA A 40 -5.60 11.59 6.34
C ALA A 40 -4.95 10.74 7.44
N PHE A 41 -5.68 10.42 8.51
CA PHE A 41 -5.20 9.53 9.57
C PHE A 41 -5.01 8.11 9.05
N THR A 42 -6.00 7.59 8.33
CA THR A 42 -5.97 6.24 7.73
C THR A 42 -4.81 6.08 6.75
N LEU A 43 -4.62 7.04 5.83
CA LEU A 43 -3.52 7.00 4.86
C LEU A 43 -2.14 7.01 5.54
N ARG A 44 -1.97 7.80 6.61
CA ARG A 44 -0.72 7.79 7.41
C ARG A 44 -0.52 6.47 8.13
N GLY A 45 -1.59 5.88 8.66
CA GLY A 45 -1.57 4.55 9.29
C GLY A 45 -1.14 3.46 8.31
N ILE A 46 -1.74 3.42 7.12
CA ILE A 46 -1.37 2.48 6.05
C ILE A 46 0.11 2.65 5.68
N ARG A 47 0.57 3.89 5.48
CA ARG A 47 1.99 4.15 5.15
C ARG A 47 2.95 3.68 6.25
N MET A 48 2.59 3.87 7.52
CA MET A 48 3.39 3.39 8.65
C MET A 48 3.44 1.86 8.67
N LEU A 49 2.30 1.20 8.42
CA LEU A 49 2.18 -0.24 8.35
C LEU A 49 2.98 -0.83 7.17
N ASP A 50 2.94 -0.18 6.01
CA ASP A 50 3.75 -0.57 4.86
C ASP A 50 5.24 -0.47 5.15
N ASN A 51 5.69 0.67 5.67
CA ASN A 51 7.11 0.91 5.91
C ASN A 51 7.71 -0.02 6.98
N ARG A 52 6.92 -0.41 7.98
CA ARG A 52 7.42 -1.19 9.13
C ARG A 52 7.07 -2.67 9.08
N ILE A 53 6.03 -3.06 8.34
CA ILE A 53 5.53 -4.43 8.35
C ILE A 53 5.46 -5.00 6.93
N ALA A 54 4.65 -4.43 6.04
CA ALA A 54 4.40 -5.08 4.74
C ALA A 54 5.65 -5.09 3.84
N ASN A 55 6.36 -3.97 3.69
CA ASN A 55 7.54 -3.89 2.84
C ASN A 55 8.72 -4.74 3.38
N PRO A 56 9.05 -4.71 4.68
CA PRO A 56 10.02 -5.64 5.24
C PRO A 56 9.62 -7.10 5.05
N ALA A 57 8.33 -7.44 5.23
CA ALA A 57 7.83 -8.79 5.01
C ALA A 57 7.96 -9.23 3.55
N TYR A 58 7.67 -8.36 2.56
CA TYR A 58 7.90 -8.66 1.14
C TYR A 58 9.38 -8.92 0.84
N GLY A 59 10.28 -8.10 1.36
CA GLY A 59 11.72 -8.29 1.20
C GLY A 59 12.20 -9.62 1.79
N LEU A 60 11.80 -9.93 3.02
CA LEU A 60 12.16 -11.17 3.71
C LEU A 60 11.51 -12.40 3.04
N MET A 61 10.28 -12.30 2.57
CA MET A 61 9.61 -13.35 1.80
C MET A 61 10.41 -13.69 0.54
N LEU A 62 10.85 -12.68 -0.22
CA LEU A 62 11.65 -12.91 -1.44
C LEU A 62 12.98 -13.58 -1.10
N LEU A 63 13.70 -13.08 -0.10
CA LEU A 63 15.00 -13.62 0.32
C LEU A 63 14.88 -15.08 0.77
N THR A 64 13.87 -15.40 1.58
CA THR A 64 13.61 -16.77 2.02
C THR A 64 13.19 -17.69 0.88
N GLY A 65 12.45 -17.18 -0.12
CA GLY A 65 12.10 -17.92 -1.34
C GLY A 65 13.32 -18.30 -2.16
N PHE A 66 14.24 -17.35 -2.39
CA PHE A 66 15.51 -17.63 -3.07
C PHE A 66 16.40 -18.60 -2.29
N ALA A 67 16.47 -18.45 -0.96
CA ALA A 67 17.21 -19.39 -0.12
C ALA A 67 16.64 -20.81 -0.21
N MET A 68 15.32 -20.98 -0.22
CA MET A 68 14.69 -22.29 -0.42
C MET A 68 14.99 -22.90 -1.79
N ALA A 69 14.94 -22.09 -2.85
CA ALA A 69 15.27 -22.56 -4.20
C ALA A 69 16.71 -23.07 -4.28
N GLY A 70 17.66 -22.37 -3.64
CA GLY A 70 19.06 -22.79 -3.54
C GLY A 70 19.24 -24.09 -2.73
N VAL A 71 18.67 -24.16 -1.52
CA VAL A 71 18.78 -25.34 -0.63
C VAL A 71 18.10 -26.57 -1.24
N GLY A 72 16.94 -26.38 -1.87
CA GLY A 72 16.19 -27.45 -2.54
C GLY A 72 16.70 -27.79 -3.94
N ARG A 73 17.69 -27.05 -4.47
CA ARG A 73 18.17 -27.13 -5.86
C ARG A 73 17.04 -27.07 -6.89
N ILE A 74 16.04 -26.22 -6.62
CA ILE A 74 14.86 -26.07 -7.47
C ILE A 74 15.20 -25.10 -8.61
N PRO A 75 15.09 -25.51 -9.88
CA PRO A 75 15.32 -24.61 -11.01
C PRO A 75 14.32 -23.44 -11.02
N PHE A 76 14.79 -22.21 -11.28
CA PHE A 76 13.92 -21.04 -11.40
C PHE A 76 12.92 -21.11 -12.56
N SER A 77 13.17 -21.96 -13.55
CA SER A 77 12.23 -22.26 -14.65
C SER A 77 11.05 -23.13 -14.23
N THR A 78 11.05 -23.64 -12.99
CA THR A 78 9.94 -24.45 -12.48
C THR A 78 8.64 -23.62 -12.53
N PRO A 79 7.55 -24.11 -13.16
CA PRO A 79 6.40 -23.27 -13.53
C PRO A 79 5.79 -22.46 -12.38
N TRP A 80 5.59 -23.07 -11.20
CA TRP A 80 5.00 -22.39 -10.06
C TRP A 80 5.93 -21.33 -9.45
N LEU A 81 7.24 -21.57 -9.46
CA LEU A 81 8.26 -20.64 -8.96
C LEU A 81 8.42 -19.45 -9.92
N LEU A 82 8.52 -19.73 -11.22
CA LEU A 82 8.61 -18.70 -12.26
C LEU A 82 7.36 -17.79 -12.24
N THR A 83 6.18 -18.40 -12.16
CA THR A 83 4.91 -17.65 -12.07
C THR A 83 4.89 -16.77 -10.82
N GLY A 84 5.30 -17.30 -9.66
CA GLY A 84 5.40 -16.52 -8.43
C GLY A 84 6.36 -15.33 -8.54
N LEU A 85 7.53 -15.52 -9.17
CA LEU A 85 8.50 -14.44 -9.41
C LEU A 85 7.96 -13.39 -10.38
N ILE A 86 7.27 -13.79 -11.44
CA ILE A 86 6.62 -12.84 -12.38
C ILE A 86 5.56 -12.02 -11.67
N LEU A 87 4.67 -12.65 -10.88
CA LEU A 87 3.65 -11.95 -10.11
C LEU A 87 4.27 -10.97 -9.10
N PHE A 88 5.35 -11.39 -8.44
CA PHE A 88 6.08 -10.53 -7.52
C PHE A 88 6.74 -9.34 -8.24
N ALA A 89 7.33 -9.55 -9.42
CA ALA A 89 7.88 -8.49 -10.25
C ALA A 89 6.80 -7.49 -10.69
N ILE A 90 5.63 -7.99 -11.12
CA ILE A 90 4.47 -7.14 -11.45
C ILE A 90 4.07 -6.29 -10.24
N LEU A 91 4.01 -6.87 -9.05
CA LEU A 91 3.70 -6.16 -7.81
C LEU A 91 4.72 -5.03 -7.55
N ILE A 92 6.02 -5.29 -7.71
CA ILE A 92 7.05 -4.26 -7.58
C ILE A 92 6.86 -3.16 -8.63
N VAL A 93 6.58 -3.52 -9.89
CA VAL A 93 6.37 -2.54 -10.96
C VAL A 93 5.16 -1.66 -10.66
N ILE A 94 4.04 -2.23 -10.21
CA ILE A 94 2.85 -1.49 -9.80
C ILE A 94 3.18 -0.55 -8.62
N ALA A 95 3.92 -1.03 -7.63
CA ALA A 95 4.33 -0.21 -6.48
C ALA A 95 5.27 0.94 -6.91
N ALA A 96 6.27 0.66 -7.73
CA ALA A 96 7.23 1.64 -8.21
C ALA A 96 6.57 2.69 -9.13
N ALA A 97 5.76 2.25 -10.09
CA ALA A 97 5.11 3.11 -11.08
C ALA A 97 3.89 3.87 -10.53
N GLY A 98 3.11 3.26 -9.63
CA GLY A 98 1.85 3.84 -9.14
C GLY A 98 2.01 4.67 -7.85
N TYR A 99 2.68 4.14 -6.83
CA TYR A 99 2.72 4.77 -5.51
C TYR A 99 3.79 5.85 -5.40
N THR A 100 4.98 5.62 -5.94
CA THR A 100 6.13 6.53 -5.75
C THR A 100 5.92 7.94 -6.34
N PRO A 101 5.43 8.12 -7.58
CA PRO A 101 5.24 9.46 -8.14
C PRO A 101 3.99 10.14 -7.57
N THR A 102 2.91 9.40 -7.36
CA THR A 102 1.62 9.95 -6.90
C THR A 102 1.70 10.39 -5.44
N LEU A 103 2.33 9.59 -4.57
CA LEU A 103 2.51 9.93 -3.16
C LEU A 103 3.51 11.08 -2.99
N ARG A 104 4.58 11.13 -3.80
CA ARG A 104 5.51 12.29 -3.81
C ARG A 104 4.82 13.56 -4.27
N ARG A 105 3.95 13.50 -5.28
CA ARG A 105 3.17 14.66 -5.75
C ARG A 105 2.16 15.14 -4.70
N GLN A 106 1.50 14.23 -3.99
CA GLN A 106 0.60 14.58 -2.88
C GLN A 106 1.34 15.16 -1.67
N ILE A 107 2.51 14.60 -1.31
CA ILE A 107 3.35 15.14 -0.24
C ILE A 107 3.95 16.49 -0.62
N GLN A 108 4.42 16.68 -1.86
CA GLN A 108 4.89 17.98 -2.35
C GLN A 108 3.76 19.02 -2.41
N ALA A 109 2.53 18.63 -2.76
CA ALA A 109 1.37 19.51 -2.68
C ALA A 109 1.00 19.88 -1.23
N LEU A 110 1.21 18.96 -0.27
CA LEU A 110 1.02 19.21 1.15
C LEU A 110 2.16 20.02 1.78
N ASP A 111 3.41 19.83 1.36
CA ASP A 111 4.60 20.51 1.89
C ASP A 111 4.81 21.90 1.26
N ALA A 112 4.41 22.11 0.00
CA ALA A 112 4.40 23.43 -0.62
C ALA A 112 3.35 24.38 -0.01
N GLY A 113 2.31 23.82 0.64
CA GLY A 113 1.28 24.59 1.32
C GLY A 113 1.39 24.60 2.85
N GLY A 114 1.87 23.52 3.46
CA GLY A 114 1.69 23.28 4.88
C GLY A 114 0.20 23.27 5.31
N PRO A 115 -0.12 22.82 6.54
CA PRO A 115 -1.49 22.79 7.07
C PRO A 115 -2.18 24.16 7.20
N ASN A 116 -1.47 25.26 6.93
CA ASN A 116 -1.93 26.65 7.08
C ASN A 116 -1.93 27.47 5.78
N SER A 117 -1.60 26.90 4.61
CA SER A 117 -1.67 27.67 3.36
C SER A 117 -3.08 28.15 3.06
N ARG A 118 -3.15 29.32 2.41
CA ARG A 118 -4.40 29.90 1.90
C ARG A 118 -5.08 28.99 0.87
N GLU A 119 -4.32 28.12 0.21
CA GLU A 119 -4.82 27.22 -0.83
C GLU A 119 -5.51 25.98 -0.25
N SER A 120 -4.98 25.36 0.81
CA SER A 120 -5.69 24.32 1.56
C SER A 120 -6.96 24.86 2.23
N ARG A 121 -6.94 26.10 2.72
CA ARG A 121 -8.16 26.78 3.23
C ARG A 121 -9.16 27.10 2.13
N ARG A 122 -8.73 27.45 0.92
CA ARG A 122 -9.62 27.68 -0.23
C ARG A 122 -10.24 26.39 -0.75
N LEU A 123 -9.47 25.31 -0.82
CA LEU A 123 -9.98 24.00 -1.23
C LEU A 123 -10.95 23.42 -0.18
N ALA A 124 -10.67 23.63 1.11
CA ALA A 124 -11.62 23.28 2.18
C ALA A 124 -12.88 24.17 2.18
N ALA A 125 -12.74 25.48 1.88
CA ALA A 125 -13.88 26.40 1.77
C ALA A 125 -14.80 26.04 0.59
N HIS A 126 -14.24 25.73 -0.59
CA HIS A 126 -15.02 25.29 -1.74
C HIS A 126 -15.69 23.92 -1.53
N ALA A 127 -15.02 23.00 -0.82
CA ALA A 127 -15.65 21.73 -0.44
C ALA A 127 -16.83 21.94 0.53
N SER A 128 -16.75 22.93 1.43
CA SER A 128 -17.87 23.29 2.33
C SER A 128 -18.99 24.10 1.66
N GLU A 129 -18.70 24.87 0.60
CA GLU A 129 -19.71 25.60 -0.18
C GLU A 129 -20.56 24.67 -1.05
N CYS A 130 -19.98 23.59 -1.60
CA CYS A 130 -20.74 22.57 -2.32
C CYS A 130 -21.74 21.80 -1.43
N CYS A 131 -21.47 21.74 -0.11
CA CYS A 131 -22.38 21.16 0.88
C CYS A 131 -23.20 22.23 1.65
N SER A 132 -23.18 23.49 1.21
CA SER A 132 -24.07 24.52 1.77
C SER A 132 -25.50 24.31 1.25
N PRO A 133 -26.52 24.35 2.12
CA PRO A 133 -27.93 24.17 1.73
C PRO A 133 -28.49 25.27 0.81
N SER A 134 -27.67 26.25 0.41
CA SER A 134 -28.04 27.35 -0.51
C SER A 134 -27.42 27.27 -1.91
N SER A 135 -26.67 26.21 -2.25
CA SER A 135 -26.09 26.08 -3.61
C SER A 135 -27.12 25.53 -4.62
N PRO A 136 -27.25 26.09 -5.84
CA PRO A 136 -28.21 25.62 -6.85
C PRO A 136 -27.92 24.22 -7.42
N TRP A 137 -26.81 23.58 -7.04
CA TRP A 137 -26.27 22.37 -7.68
C TRP A 137 -26.36 21.12 -6.79
N ALA A 138 -27.28 21.10 -5.82
CA ALA A 138 -27.54 19.95 -4.95
C ALA A 138 -28.22 18.74 -5.65
N SER A 139 -28.23 18.68 -6.99
CA SER A 139 -29.01 17.70 -7.77
C SER A 139 -28.17 16.68 -8.55
N CYS A 140 -26.87 16.53 -8.24
CA CYS A 140 -26.04 15.46 -8.82
C CYS A 140 -25.38 14.62 -7.73
N LEU A 141 -26.20 13.88 -6.97
CA LEU A 141 -25.99 12.54 -6.41
C LEU A 141 -27.33 12.06 -5.82
#